data_AF-A0A816HRR4-F1
#
_entry.id   AF-A0A816HRR4-F1
#
_cell.length_a   1.000
_cell.length_b   1.000
_cell.length_c   1.000
_cell.angle_alpha   90.00
_cell.angle_beta   90.00
_cell.angle_gamma   90.00
#
_symmetry.space_group_name_H-M   'P 1'
#
loop_
_entity.id
_entity.type
_entity.pdbx_description
1 polymer ?
#
loop_
_entity_poly.entity_id
_entity_poly.type
_entity_poly.pdbx_seq_one_letter_code
_entity_poly.pdbx_strand_id
1 'polypeptide(L)'
;KLFLPTISEEFRKRVVKYNSIVKDVYGCYIENVTKYLRSLNNEQEEILPFSNISFSQKPDYDNGTFEYNLHYHQSQQIKNPSISPFAGLSGLTHEQLMSNYNSIISSWDLVYDLDLSPKVVPFVDIDCRDHTNTSYHLNSYALDFFKQGSEASLINENGLSPGDTYCLLLDLHLVLSSVKTSLEVIINNEQKQTTNNDLAIFEQLYKTLSNVQNIFSSNFQIQYPSRNQ
;
A
#
# COMPACT_ATOMS: atom_id res chain seq x y z
N LYS A 1 -13.57 -8.60 24.16
CA LYS A 1 -12.35 -7.86 23.78
C LYS A 1 -11.36 -8.85 23.20
N LEU A 2 -11.33 -8.97 21.87
CA LEU A 2 -10.54 -9.97 21.19
C LEU A 2 -9.09 -9.48 21.05
N PHE A 3 -8.14 -10.20 21.64
CA PHE A 3 -6.73 -10.03 21.30
C PHE A 3 -6.49 -10.84 20.04
N LEU A 4 -6.34 -10.15 18.89
CA LEU A 4 -5.86 -10.83 17.70
C LEU A 4 -4.51 -11.49 18.03
N PRO A 5 -4.33 -12.79 17.70
CA PRO A 5 -3.03 -13.41 17.87
C PRO A 5 -2.01 -12.61 17.05
N THR A 6 -0.81 -12.44 17.61
CA THR A 6 0.27 -11.77 16.90
C THR A 6 0.50 -12.49 15.58
N ILE A 7 0.68 -11.71 14.51
CA ILE A 7 0.92 -12.24 13.19
C ILE A 7 2.15 -13.18 13.23
N SER A 8 2.06 -14.33 12.57
CA SER A 8 3.18 -15.27 12.53
C SER A 8 4.41 -14.61 11.92
N GLU A 9 5.57 -14.85 12.51
CA GLU A 9 6.86 -14.36 11.98
C GLU A 9 7.11 -14.83 10.54
N GLU A 10 6.62 -16.02 10.18
CA GLU A 10 6.71 -16.50 8.80
C GLU A 10 5.89 -15.65 7.84
N PHE A 11 4.67 -15.28 8.24
CA PHE A 11 3.80 -14.44 7.43
C PHE A 11 4.38 -13.02 7.33
N ARG A 12 4.86 -12.46 8.44
CA ARG A 12 5.55 -11.15 8.45
C ARG A 12 6.71 -11.12 7.47
N LYS A 13 7.57 -12.15 7.48
CA LYS A 13 8.67 -12.28 6.51
C LYS A 13 8.20 -12.32 5.06
N ARG A 14 7.11 -13.05 4.78
CA ARG A 14 6.53 -13.13 3.42
C ARG A 14 5.99 -11.78 2.96
N VAL A 15 5.30 -11.04 3.82
CA VAL A 15 4.77 -9.71 3.48
C VAL A 15 5.90 -8.70 3.30
N VAL A 16 6.95 -8.73 4.13
CA VAL A 16 8.13 -7.89 3.94
C VAL A 16 8.77 -8.15 2.57
N LYS A 17 8.89 -9.43 2.16
CA LYS A 17 9.39 -9.80 0.84
C LYS A 17 8.47 -9.31 -0.28
N TYR A 18 7.15 -9.48 -0.14
CA TYR A 18 6.17 -8.97 -1.10
C TYR A 18 6.28 -7.45 -1.26
N ASN A 19 6.28 -6.72 -0.14
CA ASN A 19 6.42 -5.27 -0.13
C ASN A 19 7.74 -4.84 -0.78
N SER A 20 8.84 -5.56 -0.58
CA SER A 20 10.10 -5.28 -1.29
C SER A 20 9.92 -5.34 -2.80
N ILE A 21 9.26 -6.37 -3.33
CA ILE A 21 9.02 -6.51 -4.77
C ILE A 21 8.12 -5.38 -5.29
N VAL A 22 7.05 -5.05 -4.57
CA VAL A 22 6.16 -3.94 -4.92
C VAL A 22 6.95 -2.63 -4.98
N LYS A 23 7.82 -2.39 -3.99
CA LYS A 23 8.68 -1.21 -3.96
C LYS A 23 9.60 -1.13 -5.17
N ASP A 24 10.26 -2.23 -5.52
CA ASP A 24 11.19 -2.27 -6.65
C ASP A 24 10.46 -1.97 -7.98
N VAL A 25 9.31 -2.59 -8.20
CA VAL A 25 8.53 -2.43 -9.43
C VAL A 25 7.95 -1.02 -9.55
N TYR A 26 7.24 -0.55 -8.52
CA TYR A 26 6.60 0.77 -8.55
C TYR A 26 7.62 1.91 -8.44
N GLY A 27 8.71 1.71 -7.70
CA GLY A 27 9.85 2.63 -7.68
C GLY A 27 10.43 2.83 -9.07
N CYS A 28 10.75 1.74 -9.78
CA CYS A 28 11.23 1.80 -11.17
C CYS A 28 10.24 2.50 -12.11
N TYR A 29 8.94 2.25 -11.95
CA TYR A 29 7.91 2.91 -12.75
C TYR A 29 7.92 4.43 -12.52
N ILE A 30 7.89 4.87 -11.25
CA ILE A 30 7.93 6.28 -10.89
C ILE A 30 9.19 6.92 -11.45
N GLU A 31 10.36 6.29 -11.29
CA GLU A 31 11.61 6.83 -11.82
C GLU A 31 11.57 7.05 -13.34
N ASN A 32 11.04 6.09 -14.08
CA ASN A 32 10.95 6.19 -15.53
C ASN A 32 9.97 7.28 -15.95
N VAL A 33 8.82 7.38 -15.30
CA VAL A 33 7.84 8.44 -15.55
C VAL A 33 8.43 9.81 -15.23
N THR A 34 9.09 9.98 -14.09
CA THR A 34 9.70 11.26 -13.71
C THR A 34 10.81 11.66 -14.68
N LYS A 35 11.69 10.73 -15.08
CA LYS A 35 12.72 10.97 -16.11
C LYS A 35 12.09 11.41 -17.43
N TYR A 36 11.03 10.75 -17.86
CA TYR A 36 10.30 11.10 -19.07
C TYR A 36 9.66 12.49 -18.99
N LEU A 37 8.93 12.79 -17.92
CA LEU A 37 8.27 14.10 -17.73
C LEU A 37 9.29 15.24 -17.69
N ARG A 38 10.44 15.07 -17.03
CA ARG A 38 11.50 16.08 -17.02
C ARG A 38 12.10 16.31 -18.40
N SER A 39 12.32 15.25 -19.19
CA SER A 39 12.82 15.38 -20.56
C SER A 39 11.92 16.24 -21.47
N LEU A 40 10.64 16.37 -21.13
CA LEU A 40 9.68 17.22 -21.83
C LEU A 40 9.71 18.69 -21.34
N ASN A 41 10.16 18.94 -20.11
CA ASN A 41 10.05 20.23 -19.40
C ASN A 41 11.40 20.86 -19.03
N ASN A 42 12.46 20.59 -19.80
CA ASN A 42 13.86 20.98 -19.51
C ASN A 42 14.10 22.48 -19.22
N GLU A 43 13.15 23.38 -19.50
CA GLU A 43 13.37 24.83 -19.42
C GLU A 43 12.73 25.53 -18.20
N GLN A 44 11.82 24.89 -17.46
CA GLN A 44 11.02 25.58 -16.42
C GLN A 44 11.28 25.14 -14.97
N GLU A 45 11.92 24.00 -14.71
CA GLU A 45 12.15 23.55 -13.31
C GLU A 45 13.22 24.36 -12.57
N GLU A 46 14.09 25.06 -13.29
CA GLU A 46 15.16 25.85 -12.67
C GLU A 46 14.70 27.23 -12.19
N ILE A 47 13.49 27.66 -12.56
CA ILE A 47 12.96 28.99 -12.25
C ILE A 47 11.71 28.84 -11.39
N LEU A 48 11.72 29.46 -10.20
CA LEU A 48 10.56 29.48 -9.34
C LEU A 48 9.37 30.20 -10.03
N PRO A 49 8.18 29.58 -10.10
CA PRO A 49 7.07 30.07 -10.91
C PRO A 49 6.48 31.40 -10.46
N PHE A 50 6.62 31.76 -9.18
CA PHE A 50 6.06 32.98 -8.61
C PHE A 50 7.09 34.09 -8.36
N SER A 51 8.36 33.74 -8.17
CA SER A 51 9.43 34.71 -7.91
C SER A 51 10.33 34.95 -9.12
N ASN A 52 10.23 34.12 -10.17
CA ASN A 52 11.13 34.10 -11.33
C ASN A 52 12.62 34.03 -10.95
N ILE A 53 12.92 33.53 -9.75
CA ILE A 53 14.28 33.32 -9.29
C ILE A 53 14.78 32.01 -9.91
N SER A 54 15.88 32.11 -10.67
CA SER A 54 16.58 30.94 -11.18
C SER A 54 17.52 30.36 -10.11
N PHE A 55 17.49 29.04 -9.95
CA PHE A 55 18.43 28.27 -9.13
C PHE A 55 19.56 27.63 -9.94
N SER A 56 19.72 27.90 -11.24
CA SER A 56 20.91 27.48 -11.98
C SER A 56 22.12 28.26 -11.44
N GLN A 57 22.96 27.66 -10.59
CA GLN A 57 24.08 28.40 -9.98
C GLN A 57 25.41 28.22 -10.71
N LYS A 58 26.22 29.28 -10.62
CA LYS A 58 27.64 29.33 -10.94
C LYS A 58 28.48 28.68 -9.81
N PRO A 59 29.65 28.11 -10.13
CA PRO A 59 30.37 27.14 -9.28
C PRO A 59 31.22 27.71 -8.13
N ASP A 60 31.07 28.97 -7.73
CA ASP A 60 31.99 29.62 -6.78
C ASP A 60 31.50 29.57 -5.31
N TYR A 61 31.21 28.37 -4.78
CA TYR A 61 30.93 28.20 -3.35
C TYR A 61 32.13 27.62 -2.60
N ASP A 62 32.45 28.20 -1.46
CA ASP A 62 33.51 27.74 -0.58
C ASP A 62 33.10 26.43 0.11
N ASN A 63 33.95 25.40 0.02
CA ASN A 63 33.65 24.07 0.53
C ASN A 63 33.30 24.13 2.03
N GLY A 64 32.11 23.64 2.39
CA GLY A 64 31.67 23.53 3.79
C GLY A 64 30.70 24.64 4.26
N THR A 65 30.35 25.59 3.40
CA THR A 65 29.24 26.54 3.67
C THR A 65 27.87 25.85 3.57
N PHE A 66 26.85 26.44 4.20
CA PHE A 66 25.47 25.94 4.14
C PHE A 66 24.97 25.89 2.69
N GLU A 67 25.32 26.92 1.91
CA GLU A 67 25.01 27.07 0.50
C GLU A 67 25.66 25.96 -0.33
N TYR A 68 26.93 25.62 -0.07
CA TYR A 68 27.60 24.49 -0.71
C TYR A 68 26.88 23.17 -0.42
N ASN A 69 26.51 22.91 0.83
CA ASN A 69 25.81 21.66 1.19
C ASN A 69 24.43 21.59 0.56
N LEU A 70 23.66 22.68 0.62
CA LEU A 70 22.34 22.78 -0.01
C LEU A 70 22.44 22.51 -1.52
N HIS A 71 23.46 23.07 -2.17
CA HIS A 71 23.65 22.91 -3.60
C HIS A 71 24.20 21.55 -4.00
N TYR A 72 25.13 21.00 -3.21
CA TYR A 72 25.58 19.62 -3.35
C TYR A 72 24.40 18.65 -3.25
N HIS A 73 23.53 18.81 -2.25
CA HIS A 73 22.34 17.98 -2.09
C HIS A 73 21.31 18.18 -3.22
N GLN A 74 21.12 19.41 -3.70
CA GLN A 74 20.29 19.70 -4.87
C GLN A 74 20.86 19.09 -6.16
N SER A 75 22.18 19.10 -6.37
CA SER A 75 22.82 18.44 -7.51
C SER A 75 22.61 16.92 -7.50
N GLN A 76 22.46 16.32 -6.32
CA GLN A 76 22.13 14.91 -6.16
C GLN A 76 20.65 14.62 -6.45
N GLN A 77 19.74 15.60 -6.26
CA GLN A 77 18.35 15.52 -6.75
C GLN A 77 18.26 15.55 -8.27
N ILE A 78 19.13 16.30 -8.95
CA ILE A 78 19.20 16.29 -10.42
C ILE A 78 19.54 14.88 -10.93
N LYS A 79 20.38 14.14 -10.20
CA LYS A 79 20.73 12.74 -10.51
C LYS A 79 19.64 11.74 -10.13
N ASN A 80 18.83 12.04 -9.12
CA ASN A 80 17.75 11.19 -8.62
C ASN A 80 16.41 11.93 -8.63
N PRO A 81 15.80 12.12 -9.83
CA PRO A 81 14.69 13.05 -10.04
C PRO A 81 13.40 12.64 -9.33
N SER A 82 13.29 11.37 -8.98
CA SER A 82 12.11 10.71 -8.42
C SER A 82 11.95 10.91 -6.92
N ILE A 83 12.97 11.48 -6.27
CA ILE A 83 12.95 11.78 -4.83
C ILE A 83 12.34 13.16 -4.63
N SER A 84 11.47 13.31 -3.63
CA SER A 84 10.92 14.61 -3.27
C SER A 84 12.04 15.64 -2.99
N PRO A 85 11.83 16.93 -3.31
CA PRO A 85 12.81 17.97 -2.99
C PRO A 85 13.15 18.03 -1.49
N PHE A 86 12.22 17.66 -0.61
CA PHE A 86 12.48 17.57 0.83
C PHE A 86 13.40 16.41 1.17
N ALA A 87 13.16 15.21 0.64
CA ALA A 87 14.00 14.05 0.90
C ALA A 87 15.38 14.19 0.27
N GLY A 88 15.52 14.82 -0.89
CA GLY A 88 16.84 15.06 -1.50
C GLY A 88 17.71 16.06 -0.75
N LEU A 89 17.11 16.97 0.03
CA LEU A 89 17.84 17.89 0.91
C LEU A 89 18.25 17.25 2.26
N SER A 90 17.79 16.03 2.55
CA SER A 90 18.15 15.31 3.78
C SER A 90 19.61 14.85 3.84
N GLY A 91 20.30 14.88 2.70
CA GLY A 91 21.67 14.38 2.56
C GLY A 91 21.82 12.86 2.48
N LEU A 92 20.70 12.13 2.51
CA LEU A 92 20.67 10.68 2.26
C LEU A 92 20.63 10.39 0.76
N THR A 93 21.34 9.35 0.33
CA THR A 93 21.22 8.86 -1.06
C THR A 93 19.87 8.18 -1.28
N HIS A 94 19.47 8.00 -2.55
CA HIS A 94 18.28 7.24 -2.90
C HIS A 94 18.25 5.86 -2.23
N GLU A 95 19.37 5.14 -2.34
CA GLU A 95 19.54 3.80 -1.76
C GLU A 95 19.46 3.83 -0.23
N GLN A 96 20.01 4.86 0.41
CA GLN A 96 19.91 5.06 1.86
C GLN A 96 18.49 5.41 2.31
N LEU A 97 17.72 6.17 1.53
CA LEU A 97 16.31 6.47 1.81
C LEU A 97 15.41 5.25 1.64
N MET A 98 15.68 4.43 0.61
CA MET A 98 14.95 3.18 0.36
C MET A 98 15.30 2.09 1.38
N SER A 99 16.54 2.04 1.86
CA SER A 99 17.01 1.06 2.85
C SER A 99 16.74 1.44 4.30
N ASN A 100 16.79 2.74 4.69
CA ASN A 100 16.47 3.22 6.05
C ASN A 100 14.97 3.41 6.30
N TYR A 101 14.13 2.71 5.56
CA TYR A 101 12.68 2.70 5.75
C TYR A 101 12.35 2.26 7.19
N ASN A 102 11.84 3.19 8.00
CA ASN A 102 11.32 2.89 9.32
C ASN A 102 9.80 2.78 9.22
N SER A 103 9.21 1.66 9.65
CA SER A 103 7.76 1.40 9.58
C SER A 103 6.90 2.40 10.36
N ILE A 104 7.52 3.25 11.18
CA ILE A 104 6.85 4.25 12.03
C ILE A 104 6.41 5.48 11.23
N ILE A 105 7.07 5.76 10.10
CA ILE A 105 6.71 6.87 9.21
C ILE A 105 6.36 6.20 7.88
N SER A 106 5.23 6.55 7.26
CA SER A 106 4.91 6.14 5.89
C SER A 106 5.89 6.80 4.91
N SER A 107 7.18 6.46 5.01
CA SER A 107 8.27 7.17 4.36
C SER A 107 8.25 7.01 2.84
N TRP A 108 7.35 6.16 2.31
CA TRP A 108 7.04 6.09 0.90
C TRP A 108 6.38 7.39 0.41
N ASP A 109 5.43 7.95 1.16
CA ASP A 109 4.80 9.25 0.87
C ASP A 109 5.79 10.42 0.97
N LEU A 110 6.88 10.25 1.72
CA LEU A 110 7.92 11.27 1.88
C LEU A 110 9.02 11.17 0.80
N VAL A 111 9.35 9.96 0.36
CA VAL A 111 10.39 9.76 -0.66
C VAL A 111 9.85 10.08 -2.05
N TYR A 112 8.63 9.64 -2.37
CA TYR A 112 7.96 10.01 -3.60
C TYR A 112 6.90 11.06 -3.26
N ASP A 113 6.93 12.21 -3.94
CA ASP A 113 5.90 13.25 -3.83
C ASP A 113 4.60 12.81 -4.54
N LEU A 114 4.15 11.62 -4.20
CA LEU A 114 3.01 10.93 -4.78
C LEU A 114 2.16 10.48 -3.60
N ASP A 115 0.86 10.74 -3.69
CA ASP A 115 -0.12 10.15 -2.79
C ASP A 115 -0.16 8.64 -3.08
N LEU A 116 0.71 7.89 -2.42
CA LEU A 116 0.87 6.44 -2.57
C LEU A 116 -0.18 5.73 -1.72
N SER A 117 -1.42 6.18 -1.85
CA SER A 117 -2.59 5.52 -1.31
C SER A 117 -2.52 4.01 -1.64
N PRO A 118 -2.89 3.11 -0.71
CA PRO A 118 -3.01 1.68 -0.99
C PRO A 118 -3.95 1.36 -2.17
N LYS A 119 -4.76 2.35 -2.59
CA LYS A 119 -5.60 2.31 -3.79
C LYS A 119 -4.79 2.35 -5.10
N VAL A 120 -3.59 2.93 -5.07
CA VAL A 120 -2.72 3.16 -6.22
C VAL A 120 -1.56 2.17 -6.24
N VAL A 121 -0.98 1.89 -5.06
CA VAL A 121 0.11 0.93 -4.91
C VAL A 121 -0.35 -0.21 -4.01
N PRO A 122 -0.25 -1.47 -4.45
CA PRO A 122 -0.69 -2.62 -3.68
C PRO A 122 0.33 -2.94 -2.56
N PHE A 123 0.45 -2.03 -1.60
CA PHE A 123 1.32 -2.14 -0.44
C PHE A 123 0.52 -2.64 0.77
N VAL A 124 1.10 -3.57 1.55
CA VAL A 124 0.46 -4.10 2.76
C VAL A 124 1.24 -3.66 3.98
N ASP A 125 0.69 -2.70 4.73
CA ASP A 125 1.25 -2.31 6.02
C ASP A 125 0.70 -3.22 7.15
N ILE A 126 1.61 -3.92 7.82
CA ILE A 126 1.28 -4.90 8.88
C ILE A 126 1.28 -4.23 10.25
N ASP A 127 2.05 -3.15 10.40
CA ASP A 127 2.28 -2.49 11.69
C ASP A 127 1.71 -1.06 11.67
N CYS A 128 0.58 -0.84 10.96
CA CYS A 128 -0.14 0.43 10.98
C CYS A 128 -0.39 0.87 12.43
N ARG A 129 0.02 2.09 12.77
CA ARG A 129 -0.29 2.72 14.05
C ARG A 129 -1.04 4.01 13.84
N ASP A 130 -1.96 4.34 14.73
CA ASP A 130 -2.61 5.64 14.72
C ASP A 130 -1.66 6.74 15.20
N HIS A 131 -2.13 8.00 15.16
CA HIS A 131 -1.41 9.17 15.66
C HIS A 131 -1.10 9.13 17.17
N THR A 132 -1.69 8.18 17.91
CA THR A 132 -1.41 7.92 19.33
C THR A 132 -0.46 6.73 19.54
N ASN A 133 0.12 6.19 18.46
CA ASN A 133 1.00 5.02 18.44
C ASN A 133 0.29 3.71 18.86
N THR A 134 -1.04 3.67 18.78
CA THR A 134 -1.85 2.47 19.02
C THR A 134 -1.92 1.64 17.74
N SER A 135 -1.70 0.33 17.84
CA SER A 135 -1.76 -0.57 16.69
C SER A 135 -3.16 -0.62 16.08
N TYR A 136 -3.25 -0.40 14.77
CA TYR A 136 -4.48 -0.53 14.01
C TYR A 136 -4.74 -2.02 13.73
N HIS A 137 -5.86 -2.54 14.24
CA HIS A 137 -6.28 -3.91 13.97
C HIS A 137 -7.12 -3.96 12.69
N LEU A 138 -6.44 -3.82 11.53
CA LEU A 138 -7.04 -3.84 10.19
C LEU A 138 -8.07 -4.98 10.07
N ASN A 139 -9.31 -4.63 9.74
CA ASN A 139 -10.43 -5.55 9.52
C ASN A 139 -10.62 -6.62 10.61
N SER A 140 -10.21 -6.37 11.86
CA SER A 140 -10.43 -7.29 12.98
C SER A 140 -11.89 -7.70 13.15
N TYR A 141 -12.80 -6.76 12.90
CA TYR A 141 -14.24 -6.98 12.87
C TYR A 141 -14.65 -8.10 11.91
N ALA A 142 -13.95 -8.27 10.79
CA ALA A 142 -14.24 -9.28 9.79
C ALA A 142 -14.00 -10.69 10.33
N LEU A 143 -12.90 -10.86 11.06
CA LEU A 143 -12.55 -12.15 11.66
C LEU A 143 -13.53 -12.50 12.79
N ASP A 144 -13.95 -11.52 13.57
CA ASP A 144 -14.93 -11.71 14.63
C ASP A 144 -16.29 -12.10 14.08
N PHE A 145 -16.75 -11.41 13.03
CA PHE A 145 -17.96 -11.79 12.33
C PHE A 145 -17.86 -13.18 11.71
N PHE A 146 -16.71 -13.52 11.12
CA PHE A 146 -16.50 -14.84 10.55
C PHE A 146 -16.58 -15.96 11.60
N LYS A 147 -16.04 -15.74 12.80
CA LYS A 147 -16.04 -16.73 13.89
C LYS A 147 -17.39 -16.83 14.60
N GLN A 148 -18.05 -15.71 14.83
CA GLN A 148 -19.22 -15.63 15.71
C GLN A 148 -20.54 -15.54 14.94
N GLY A 149 -20.52 -15.00 13.72
CA GLY A 149 -21.70 -14.83 12.87
C GLY A 149 -22.71 -13.81 13.38
N SER A 150 -22.34 -12.96 14.34
CA SER A 150 -23.28 -12.03 15.01
C SER A 150 -22.81 -10.58 14.93
N GLU A 151 -23.72 -9.70 14.52
CA GLU A 151 -23.53 -8.24 14.54
C GLU A 151 -23.45 -7.67 15.97
N ALA A 152 -24.21 -8.25 16.90
CA ALA A 152 -24.26 -7.79 18.29
C ALA A 152 -22.88 -7.84 18.95
N SER A 153 -22.08 -8.84 18.61
CA SER A 153 -20.69 -8.94 19.07
C SER A 153 -19.80 -7.84 18.49
N LEU A 154 -20.03 -7.40 17.26
CA LEU A 154 -19.26 -6.32 16.65
C LEU A 154 -19.57 -4.96 17.28
N ILE A 155 -20.85 -4.71 17.59
CA ILE A 155 -21.28 -3.48 18.25
C ILE A 155 -20.75 -3.44 19.69
N ASN A 156 -20.95 -4.52 20.44
CA ASN A 156 -20.63 -4.54 21.87
C ASN A 156 -19.13 -4.72 22.16
N GLU A 157 -18.40 -5.51 21.36
CA GLU A 157 -16.99 -5.81 21.63
C GLU A 157 -16.00 -4.97 20.80
N ASN A 158 -16.37 -4.62 19.56
CA ASN A 158 -15.51 -3.83 18.67
C ASN A 158 -15.92 -2.35 18.61
N GLY A 159 -17.03 -1.96 19.25
CA GLY A 159 -17.47 -0.57 19.36
C GLY A 159 -17.94 0.03 18.03
N LEU A 160 -18.34 -0.81 17.06
CA LEU A 160 -18.82 -0.33 15.76
C LEU A 160 -20.21 0.28 15.87
N SER A 161 -20.45 1.31 15.07
CA SER A 161 -21.79 1.87 14.87
C SER A 161 -22.70 0.85 14.16
N PRO A 162 -23.96 0.67 14.61
CA PRO A 162 -24.88 -0.26 13.95
C PRO A 162 -25.10 0.03 12.46
N GLY A 163 -25.14 1.33 12.08
CA GLY A 163 -25.29 1.73 10.68
C GLY A 163 -24.08 1.38 9.81
N ASP A 164 -22.88 1.56 10.35
CA ASP A 164 -21.62 1.33 9.61
C ASP A 164 -21.27 -0.16 9.57
N THR A 165 -21.69 -0.94 10.57
CA THR A 165 -21.39 -2.38 10.65
C THR A 165 -21.93 -3.14 9.45
N TYR A 166 -23.17 -2.85 9.03
CA TYR A 166 -23.75 -3.45 7.83
C TYR A 166 -22.92 -3.13 6.58
N CYS A 167 -22.56 -1.86 6.37
CA CYS A 167 -21.77 -1.43 5.21
C CYS A 167 -20.40 -2.13 5.17
N LEU A 168 -19.71 -2.17 6.31
CA LEU A 168 -18.40 -2.84 6.43
C LEU A 168 -18.45 -4.34 6.13
N LEU A 169 -19.53 -5.02 6.55
CA LEU A 169 -19.73 -6.44 6.28
C LEU A 169 -20.17 -6.70 4.84
N LEU A 170 -21.01 -5.83 4.28
CA LEU A 170 -21.44 -5.90 2.88
C LEU A 170 -20.25 -5.68 1.95
N ASP A 171 -19.44 -4.67 2.19
CA ASP A 171 -18.24 -4.38 1.39
C ASP A 171 -17.30 -5.58 1.39
N LEU A 172 -17.05 -6.18 2.57
CA LEU A 172 -16.23 -7.38 2.66
C LEU A 172 -16.86 -8.58 1.94
N HIS A 173 -18.16 -8.78 2.06
CA HIS A 173 -18.88 -9.84 1.34
C HIS A 173 -18.71 -9.69 -0.18
N LEU A 174 -18.85 -8.47 -0.70
CA LEU A 174 -18.66 -8.15 -2.11
C LEU A 174 -17.22 -8.36 -2.56
N VAL A 175 -16.24 -7.95 -1.75
CA VAL A 175 -14.81 -8.18 -2.03
C VAL A 175 -14.51 -9.67 -2.10
N LEU A 176 -14.94 -10.48 -1.12
CA LEU A 176 -14.71 -11.93 -1.14
C LEU A 176 -15.36 -12.58 -2.37
N SER A 177 -16.56 -12.14 -2.73
CA SER A 177 -17.27 -12.65 -3.91
C SER A 177 -16.57 -12.25 -5.21
N SER A 178 -16.07 -11.01 -5.30
CA SER A 178 -15.29 -10.53 -6.44
C SER A 178 -14.00 -11.33 -6.62
N VAL A 179 -13.21 -11.53 -5.56
CA VAL A 179 -11.97 -12.31 -5.63
C VAL A 179 -12.24 -13.76 -6.04
N LYS A 180 -13.30 -14.38 -5.50
CA LYS A 180 -13.73 -15.73 -5.89
C LYS A 180 -14.04 -15.82 -7.38
N THR A 181 -14.85 -14.90 -7.91
CA THR A 181 -15.19 -14.85 -9.34
C THR A 181 -13.95 -14.62 -10.20
N SER A 182 -13.03 -13.73 -9.80
CA SER A 182 -11.79 -13.51 -10.53
C SER A 182 -10.90 -14.75 -10.59
N LEU A 183 -10.76 -15.49 -9.49
CA LEU A 183 -10.02 -16.75 -9.46
C LEU A 183 -10.68 -17.82 -10.34
N GLU A 184 -12.00 -17.91 -10.31
CA GLU A 184 -12.75 -18.82 -11.18
C GLU A 184 -12.50 -18.52 -12.67
N VAL A 185 -12.48 -17.24 -13.06
CA VAL A 185 -12.16 -16.81 -14.43
C VAL A 185 -10.72 -17.19 -14.80
N ILE A 186 -9.75 -17.00 -13.91
CA ILE A 186 -8.35 -17.38 -14.14
C ILE A 186 -8.25 -18.89 -14.39
N ILE A 187 -8.83 -19.71 -13.50
CA ILE A 187 -8.81 -21.17 -13.61
C ILE A 187 -9.46 -21.62 -14.94
N ASN A 188 -10.63 -21.07 -15.28
CA ASN A 188 -11.34 -21.43 -16.51
C ASN A 188 -10.57 -21.03 -17.79
N ASN A 189 -9.76 -19.97 -17.73
CA ASN A 189 -8.94 -19.52 -18.84
C ASN A 189 -7.63 -20.32 -18.96
N GLU A 190 -7.01 -20.67 -17.83
CA GLU A 190 -5.79 -21.49 -17.79
C GLU A 190 -6.06 -22.96 -18.13
N GLN A 191 -7.20 -23.53 -17.73
CA GLN A 191 -7.59 -24.90 -18.14
C GLN A 191 -7.71 -25.07 -19.66
N LYS A 192 -7.98 -23.99 -20.40
CA LYS A 192 -7.99 -23.98 -21.88
C LYS A 192 -6.57 -23.92 -22.47
N GLN A 193 -5.57 -23.54 -21.68
CA GLN A 193 -4.17 -23.36 -22.06
C GLN A 193 -3.33 -24.44 -21.35
N THR A 194 -3.39 -25.67 -21.89
CA THR A 194 -3.01 -26.98 -21.34
C THR A 194 -1.55 -27.20 -20.86
N THR A 195 -0.89 -26.23 -20.22
CA THR A 195 0.59 -26.26 -20.10
C THR A 195 1.25 -25.77 -18.81
N ASN A 196 0.56 -25.36 -17.73
CA ASN A 196 1.27 -24.77 -16.58
C ASN A 196 1.03 -25.44 -15.22
N ASN A 197 2.14 -25.59 -14.46
CA ASN A 197 2.21 -26.03 -13.06
C ASN A 197 1.50 -25.07 -12.08
N ASP A 198 1.18 -23.84 -12.52
CA ASP A 198 0.59 -22.80 -11.69
C ASP A 198 -0.91 -23.01 -11.44
N LEU A 199 -1.60 -23.78 -12.30
CA LEU A 199 -3.02 -24.07 -12.18
C LEU A 199 -3.36 -24.74 -10.83
N ALA A 200 -2.50 -25.64 -10.35
CA ALA A 200 -2.70 -26.33 -9.09
C ALA A 200 -2.69 -25.37 -7.88
N ILE A 201 -1.91 -24.29 -7.96
CA ILE A 201 -1.87 -23.26 -6.92
C ILE A 201 -3.18 -22.47 -6.92
N PHE A 202 -3.64 -22.07 -8.11
CA PHE A 202 -4.90 -21.33 -8.25
C PHE A 202 -6.12 -22.17 -7.83
N GLU A 203 -6.17 -23.45 -8.18
CA GLU A 203 -7.24 -24.35 -7.76
C GLU A 203 -7.29 -24.52 -6.23
N GLN A 204 -6.13 -24.71 -5.59
CA GLN A 204 -6.06 -24.83 -4.14
C GLN A 204 -6.45 -23.51 -3.45
N LEU A 205 -6.03 -22.37 -4.00
CA LEU A 205 -6.41 -21.05 -3.50
C LEU A 205 -7.91 -20.81 -3.65
N TYR A 206 -8.47 -21.11 -4.82
CA TYR A 206 -9.90 -20.99 -5.10
C TYR A 206 -10.74 -21.85 -4.17
N LYS A 207 -10.34 -23.10 -3.92
CA LYS A 207 -11.04 -23.99 -2.99
C LYS A 207 -11.05 -23.42 -1.57
N THR A 208 -9.89 -22.94 -1.11
CA THR A 208 -9.74 -22.37 0.24
C THR A 208 -10.58 -21.09 0.39
N LEU A 209 -10.48 -20.18 -0.57
CA LEU A 209 -11.23 -18.92 -0.56
C LEU A 209 -12.73 -19.15 -0.71
N SER A 210 -13.15 -20.07 -1.58
CA SER A 210 -14.56 -20.42 -1.76
C SER A 210 -15.17 -20.93 -0.47
N ASN A 211 -14.44 -21.72 0.32
CA ASN A 211 -14.92 -22.16 1.62
C ASN A 211 -15.14 -20.97 2.57
N VAL A 212 -14.16 -20.05 2.66
CA VAL A 212 -14.26 -18.84 3.48
C VAL A 212 -15.44 -17.96 3.02
N GLN A 213 -15.58 -17.73 1.72
CA GLN A 213 -16.65 -16.91 1.15
C GLN A 213 -18.03 -17.53 1.39
N ASN A 214 -18.17 -18.85 1.26
CA ASN A 214 -19.44 -19.54 1.52
C ASN A 214 -19.84 -19.45 3.01
N ILE A 215 -18.90 -19.68 3.94
CA ILE A 215 -19.16 -19.56 5.38
C ILE A 215 -19.56 -18.12 5.71
N PHE A 216 -18.79 -17.14 5.22
CA PHE A 216 -19.08 -15.73 5.45
C PHE A 216 -20.45 -15.33 4.87
N SER A 217 -20.76 -15.76 3.64
CA SER A 217 -22.03 -15.50 2.99
C SER A 217 -23.22 -16.10 3.75
N SER A 218 -23.07 -17.31 4.29
CA SER A 218 -24.09 -17.95 5.11
C SER A 218 -24.37 -17.13 6.38
N ASN A 219 -23.31 -16.77 7.11
CA ASN A 219 -23.44 -15.93 8.31
C ASN A 219 -24.07 -14.57 7.99
N PHE A 220 -23.66 -13.95 6.87
CA PHE A 220 -24.20 -12.67 6.43
C PHE A 220 -25.69 -12.76 6.08
N GLN A 221 -26.12 -13.82 5.39
CA GLN A 221 -27.53 -14.04 5.04
C GLN A 221 -28.41 -14.34 6.26
N ILE A 222 -27.87 -15.09 7.24
CA ILE A 222 -28.57 -15.36 8.51
C ILE A 222 -28.77 -14.06 9.30
N GLN A 223 -27.74 -13.21 9.35
CA GLN A 223 -27.81 -11.94 10.07
C GLN A 223 -28.71 -10.91 9.36
N TYR A 224 -28.71 -10.88 8.02
CA TYR A 224 -29.46 -9.90 7.22
C TYR A 224 -30.41 -10.57 6.19
N PRO A 225 -31.45 -11.28 6.64
CA PRO A 225 -32.33 -12.05 5.75
C PRO A 225 -33.25 -11.17 4.88
N SER A 226 -33.61 -9.97 5.36
CA SER A 226 -34.66 -9.13 4.76
C SER A 226 -34.15 -8.07 3.77
N ARG A 227 -32.84 -7.99 3.51
CA ARG A 227 -32.22 -6.96 2.66
C ARG A 227 -31.52 -7.50 1.41
N ASN A 228 -31.73 -8.79 1.12
CA ASN A 228 -31.29 -9.46 -0.11
C ASN A 228 -32.43 -9.59 -1.15
N GLN A 229 -33.56 -8.89 -0.94
CA GLN A 229 -34.66 -8.75 -1.90
C GLN A 229 -34.56 -7.43 -2.64
#